data_AF-A0A060DR15-F1
#
_entry.id   AF-A0A060DR15-F1
#
_cell.length_a   1.000
_cell.length_b   1.000
_cell.length_c   1.000
_cell.angle_alpha   90.00
_cell.angle_beta   90.00
_cell.angle_gamma   90.00
#
_symmetry.space_group_name_H-M   'P 1'
#
loop_
_entity.id
_entity.type
_entity.pdbx_description
1 polymer ?
#
loop_
_entity_poly.entity_id
_entity_poly.type
_entity_poly.pdbx_seq_one_letter_code
_entity_poly.pdbx_strand_id
1 'polypeptide(L)'
;MPILPTPSASAPSATKTARRVGVIDTARGVALLAMALYHGSWDLTYLGLADFDLFGDPLWLAARTGILGSFLILSGLSLVLAAEGGIDRRRFLRRFALLVLAAAGVSAVSVVMFPDSPIVFGVLHHMAVASLLGLALLRLPWPGLLLLGVAVIALGETITLPLFDEPWLRWIGLMTFEPESNDYVPLFPWFGGFLFGMALGRLWRPGPEKTPGGAVGRGFAWAGRHSLAVYLLHQPVLFGTLSLLAMGIGADPADVRSFQTSCVATCTSSGGEMAHCTATCRCVADDLNRAGLWSDFVHDRLSADAARKVDGVIQSCGSR
;
A
#
# COMPACT_ATOMS: atom_id res chain seq x y z
N MET A 1 -7.29 54.75 -56.25
CA MET A 1 -7.44 54.21 -54.89
C MET A 1 -7.22 52.71 -54.95
N PRO A 2 -6.09 52.18 -54.47
CA PRO A 2 -5.86 50.74 -54.42
C PRO A 2 -6.56 50.14 -53.20
N ILE A 3 -7.27 49.04 -53.43
CA ILE A 3 -7.94 48.23 -52.39
C ILE A 3 -6.86 47.41 -51.69
N LEU A 4 -6.65 47.67 -50.40
CA LEU A 4 -5.74 46.88 -49.55
C LEU A 4 -6.39 45.52 -49.23
N PRO A 5 -5.65 44.40 -49.27
CA PRO A 5 -6.14 43.10 -48.83
C PRO A 5 -6.22 43.05 -47.30
N THR A 6 -7.33 42.56 -46.77
CA THR A 6 -7.51 42.27 -45.34
C THR A 6 -6.65 41.07 -44.91
N PRO A 7 -5.99 41.12 -43.75
CA PRO A 7 -5.23 39.98 -43.24
C PRO A 7 -6.18 38.86 -42.82
N SER A 8 -5.93 37.66 -43.36
CA SER A 8 -6.59 36.42 -42.92
C SER A 8 -6.21 36.15 -41.46
N ALA A 9 -7.21 36.17 -40.58
CA ALA A 9 -7.05 35.75 -39.20
C ALA A 9 -6.72 34.25 -39.18
N SER A 10 -5.48 33.91 -38.90
CA SER A 10 -5.05 32.56 -38.58
C SER A 10 -5.85 32.05 -37.38
N ALA A 11 -6.65 31.01 -37.58
CA ALA A 11 -7.39 30.36 -36.51
C ALA A 11 -6.42 29.89 -35.41
N PRO A 12 -6.75 30.09 -34.12
CA PRO A 12 -5.93 29.57 -33.04
C PRO A 12 -5.92 28.04 -33.13
N SER A 13 -4.72 27.46 -33.25
CA SER A 13 -4.53 26.02 -33.15
C SER A 13 -5.05 25.58 -31.80
N ALA A 14 -6.18 24.86 -31.77
CA ALA A 14 -6.72 24.27 -30.57
C ALA A 14 -5.72 23.25 -30.04
N THR A 15 -4.88 23.67 -29.10
CA THR A 15 -4.06 22.79 -28.29
C THR A 15 -5.05 21.84 -27.61
N LYS A 16 -5.12 20.58 -28.06
CA LYS A 16 -5.96 19.54 -27.46
C LYS A 16 -5.45 19.31 -26.03
N THR A 17 -5.92 20.11 -25.09
CA THR A 17 -5.76 19.87 -23.67
C THR A 17 -6.37 18.51 -23.38
N ALA A 18 -5.54 17.58 -22.90
CA ALA A 18 -5.97 16.24 -22.53
C ALA A 18 -7.24 16.34 -21.66
N ARG A 19 -8.36 15.87 -22.22
CA ARG A 19 -9.70 16.04 -21.67
C ARG A 19 -9.80 15.18 -20.41
N ARG A 20 -9.81 15.81 -19.23
CA ARG A 20 -9.91 15.09 -17.94
C ARG A 20 -11.31 14.52 -17.75
N VAL A 21 -11.38 13.33 -17.16
CA VAL A 21 -12.62 12.57 -16.96
C VAL A 21 -12.99 12.63 -15.48
N GLY A 22 -14.00 13.42 -15.14
CA GLY A 22 -14.37 13.71 -13.74
C GLY A 22 -14.74 12.48 -12.92
N VAL A 23 -15.42 11.50 -13.52
CA VAL A 23 -15.81 10.25 -12.85
C VAL A 23 -14.60 9.38 -12.44
N ILE A 24 -13.53 9.35 -13.24
CA ILE A 24 -12.30 8.61 -12.90
C ILE A 24 -11.61 9.29 -11.72
N ASP A 25 -11.57 10.61 -11.72
CA ASP A 25 -11.00 11.38 -10.60
C ASP A 25 -11.83 11.16 -9.32
N THR A 26 -13.17 11.12 -9.40
CA THR A 26 -14.02 10.79 -8.26
C THR A 26 -13.78 9.36 -7.76
N ALA A 27 -13.71 8.37 -8.66
CA ALA A 27 -13.44 6.98 -8.29
C ALA A 27 -12.09 6.81 -7.60
N ARG A 28 -11.05 7.51 -8.07
CA ARG A 28 -9.75 7.57 -7.38
C ARG A 28 -9.85 8.17 -5.99
N GLY A 29 -10.63 9.24 -5.82
CA GLY A 29 -10.87 9.85 -4.51
C GLY A 29 -11.50 8.87 -3.53
N VAL A 30 -12.49 8.09 -3.99
CA VAL A 30 -13.13 7.05 -3.18
C VAL A 30 -12.12 5.94 -2.81
N ALA A 31 -11.32 5.47 -3.77
CA ALA A 31 -10.27 4.49 -3.51
C ALA A 31 -9.24 4.97 -2.48
N LEU A 32 -8.84 6.26 -2.54
CA LEU A 32 -7.94 6.88 -1.56
C LEU A 32 -8.55 6.93 -0.16
N LEU A 33 -9.84 7.24 -0.04
CA LEU A 33 -10.52 7.20 1.27
C LEU A 33 -10.58 5.77 1.81
N ALA A 34 -10.96 4.79 0.99
CA ALA A 34 -11.03 3.40 1.41
C ALA A 34 -9.66 2.89 1.90
N MET A 35 -8.59 3.21 1.18
CA MET A 35 -7.21 2.93 1.60
C MET A 35 -6.84 3.60 2.92
N ALA A 36 -7.16 4.89 3.08
CA ALA A 36 -6.87 5.62 4.31
C ALA A 36 -7.61 5.02 5.52
N LEU A 37 -8.84 4.54 5.34
CA LEU A 37 -9.59 3.84 6.38
C LEU A 37 -8.96 2.48 6.72
N TYR A 38 -8.56 1.70 5.70
CA TYR A 38 -7.90 0.41 5.93
C TYR A 38 -6.56 0.57 6.67
N HIS A 39 -5.72 1.53 6.25
CA HIS A 39 -4.48 1.82 6.97
C HIS A 39 -4.73 2.43 8.34
N GLY A 40 -5.77 3.25 8.52
CA GLY A 40 -6.15 3.73 9.84
C GLY A 40 -6.51 2.59 10.80
N SER A 41 -7.19 1.55 10.30
CA SER A 41 -7.44 0.33 11.08
C SER A 41 -6.14 -0.43 11.39
N TRP A 42 -5.21 -0.52 10.44
CA TRP A 42 -3.88 -1.09 10.68
C TRP A 42 -3.09 -0.30 11.74
N ASP A 43 -3.06 1.03 11.64
CA ASP A 43 -2.38 1.91 12.60
C ASP A 43 -2.97 1.77 14.01
N LEU A 44 -4.31 1.70 14.11
CA LEU A 44 -5.01 1.48 15.38
C LEU A 44 -4.66 0.11 15.98
N THR A 45 -4.60 -0.94 15.17
CA THR A 45 -4.18 -2.27 15.65
C THR A 45 -2.72 -2.25 16.07
N TYR A 46 -1.82 -1.70 15.24
CA TYR A 46 -0.37 -1.66 15.49
C TYR A 46 -0.01 -0.88 16.76
N LEU A 47 -0.55 0.33 16.91
CA LEU A 47 -0.40 1.16 18.11
C LEU A 47 -1.21 0.65 19.28
N GLY A 48 -2.10 -0.29 19.00
CA GLY A 48 -2.75 -1.04 20.04
C GLY A 48 -3.98 -0.42 20.67
N LEU A 49 -4.59 0.48 19.93
CA LEU A 49 -5.82 1.17 20.24
C LEU A 49 -7.06 0.36 19.83
N ALA A 50 -6.88 -0.66 18.99
CA ALA A 50 -7.90 -1.59 18.54
C ALA A 50 -7.31 -2.99 18.29
N ASP A 51 -8.19 -3.95 17.97
CA ASP A 51 -7.82 -5.34 17.67
C ASP A 51 -8.54 -5.82 16.41
N PHE A 52 -8.18 -5.22 15.26
CA PHE A 52 -8.72 -5.65 13.97
C PHE A 52 -7.89 -6.83 13.42
N ASP A 53 -8.54 -7.95 13.11
CA ASP A 53 -7.92 -9.09 12.45
C ASP A 53 -7.77 -8.84 10.93
N LEU A 54 -6.72 -8.09 10.56
CA LEU A 54 -6.49 -7.66 9.17
C LEU A 54 -5.95 -8.77 8.26
N PHE A 55 -5.52 -9.89 8.84
CA PHE A 55 -4.80 -10.97 8.16
C PHE A 55 -5.56 -12.29 8.16
N GLY A 56 -6.46 -12.53 9.11
CA GLY A 56 -7.30 -13.73 9.20
C GLY A 56 -8.74 -13.53 8.74
N ASP A 57 -9.31 -12.32 8.88
CA ASP A 57 -10.71 -12.06 8.52
C ASP A 57 -10.90 -11.90 7.00
N PRO A 58 -11.77 -12.71 6.36
CA PRO A 58 -12.07 -12.61 4.94
C PRO A 58 -12.55 -11.22 4.48
N LEU A 59 -13.25 -10.46 5.33
CA LEU A 59 -13.73 -9.13 4.99
C LEU A 59 -12.56 -8.15 4.83
N TRP A 60 -11.59 -8.18 5.74
CA TRP A 60 -10.40 -7.33 5.68
C TRP A 60 -9.49 -7.71 4.52
N LEU A 61 -9.33 -9.01 4.25
CA LEU A 61 -8.60 -9.51 3.08
C LEU A 61 -9.26 -9.07 1.76
N ALA A 62 -10.60 -9.16 1.68
CA ALA A 62 -11.37 -8.69 0.52
C ALA A 62 -11.29 -7.16 0.37
N ALA A 63 -11.32 -6.41 1.47
CA ALA A 63 -11.17 -4.96 1.46
C ALA A 63 -9.79 -4.55 0.92
N ARG A 64 -8.70 -5.13 1.44
CA ARG A 64 -7.33 -4.91 0.94
C ARG A 64 -7.23 -5.20 -0.56
N THR A 65 -7.73 -6.36 -0.98
CA THR A 65 -7.70 -6.80 -2.38
C THR A 65 -8.51 -5.87 -3.28
N GLY A 66 -9.71 -5.45 -2.85
CA GLY A 66 -10.57 -4.53 -3.59
C GLY A 66 -9.97 -3.13 -3.70
N ILE A 67 -9.38 -2.61 -2.63
CA ILE A 67 -8.69 -1.32 -2.61
C ILE A 67 -7.53 -1.33 -3.60
N LEU A 68 -6.62 -2.30 -3.47
CA LEU A 68 -5.46 -2.45 -4.35
C LEU A 68 -5.89 -2.65 -5.81
N GLY A 69 -6.83 -3.57 -6.07
CA GLY A 69 -7.40 -3.82 -7.39
C GLY A 69 -7.98 -2.54 -8.02
N SER A 70 -8.70 -1.73 -7.24
CA SER A 70 -9.26 -0.46 -7.74
C SER A 70 -8.18 0.51 -8.22
N PHE A 71 -7.06 0.63 -7.48
CA PHE A 71 -5.95 1.49 -7.87
C PHE A 71 -5.27 1.03 -9.16
N LEU A 72 -5.07 -0.28 -9.31
CA LEU A 72 -4.44 -0.87 -10.49
C LEU A 72 -5.33 -0.75 -11.72
N ILE A 73 -6.63 -1.09 -11.59
CA ILE A 73 -7.63 -0.94 -12.65
C ILE A 73 -7.74 0.52 -13.10
N LEU A 74 -7.90 1.47 -12.16
CA LEU A 74 -8.00 2.90 -12.48
C LEU A 74 -6.72 3.44 -13.14
N SER A 75 -5.56 2.88 -12.79
CA SER A 75 -4.27 3.25 -13.39
C SER A 75 -4.12 2.74 -14.82
N GLY A 76 -4.44 1.46 -15.08
CA GLY A 76 -4.42 0.88 -16.43
C GLY A 76 -5.43 1.54 -17.37
N LEU A 77 -6.65 1.78 -16.88
CA LEU A 77 -7.69 2.54 -17.58
C LEU A 77 -7.18 3.93 -17.98
N SER A 78 -6.57 4.63 -17.05
CA SER A 78 -6.06 5.98 -17.30
C SER A 78 -4.89 6.02 -18.25
N LEU A 79 -4.07 4.97 -18.31
CA LEU A 79 -2.99 4.87 -19.27
C LEU A 79 -3.53 4.81 -20.70
N VAL A 80 -4.56 3.99 -20.94
CA VAL A 80 -5.19 3.87 -22.26
C VAL A 80 -5.84 5.18 -22.69
N LEU A 81 -6.61 5.81 -21.81
CA LEU A 81 -7.27 7.09 -22.10
C LEU A 81 -6.25 8.22 -22.33
N ALA A 82 -5.14 8.24 -21.60
CA ALA A 82 -4.07 9.21 -21.81
C ALA A 82 -3.34 9.01 -23.16
N ALA A 83 -3.39 7.81 -23.73
CA ALA A 83 -2.72 7.46 -24.97
C ALA A 83 -3.61 7.63 -26.24
N GLU A 84 -4.92 7.90 -26.12
CA GLU A 84 -5.85 8.00 -27.25
C GLU A 84 -5.47 9.05 -28.30
N GLY A 85 -4.71 10.08 -27.92
CA GLY A 85 -4.18 11.13 -28.81
C GLY A 85 -2.68 11.05 -29.07
N GLY A 86 -2.04 9.93 -28.71
CA GLY A 86 -0.59 9.80 -28.62
C GLY A 86 -0.05 10.17 -27.23
N ILE A 87 1.11 9.61 -26.88
CA ILE A 87 1.73 9.83 -25.58
C ILE A 87 2.58 11.09 -25.62
N ASP A 88 2.24 12.06 -24.77
CA ASP A 88 3.16 13.13 -24.40
C ASP A 88 4.31 12.55 -23.55
N ARG A 89 5.46 12.33 -24.19
CA ARG A 89 6.66 11.75 -23.56
C ARG A 89 7.12 12.55 -22.35
N ARG A 90 7.11 13.89 -22.44
CA ARG A 90 7.60 14.76 -21.36
C ARG A 90 6.69 14.64 -20.14
N ARG A 91 5.37 14.66 -20.35
CA ARG A 91 4.39 14.51 -19.28
C ARG A 91 4.45 13.12 -18.65
N PHE A 92 4.58 12.07 -19.47
CA PHE A 92 4.73 10.69 -18.99
C PHE A 92 5.98 10.55 -18.12
N LEU A 93 7.15 10.94 -18.65
CA LEU A 93 8.43 10.80 -17.93
C LEU A 93 8.44 11.61 -16.62
N ARG A 94 7.86 12.82 -16.61
CA ARG A 94 7.72 13.59 -15.36
C ARG A 94 6.88 12.84 -14.31
N ARG A 95 5.73 12.29 -14.71
CA ARG A 95 4.87 11.51 -13.80
C ARG A 95 5.56 10.23 -13.34
N PHE A 96 6.23 9.54 -14.26
CA PHE A 96 6.97 8.32 -13.98
C PHE A 96 8.11 8.57 -13.00
N ALA A 97 8.91 9.61 -13.21
CA ALA A 97 9.99 9.99 -12.30
C ALA A 97 9.46 10.33 -10.89
N LEU A 98 8.35 11.09 -10.80
CA LEU A 98 7.71 11.36 -9.50
C LEU A 98 7.25 10.08 -8.81
N LEU A 99 6.71 9.11 -9.55
CA LEU A 99 6.26 7.83 -9.01
C LEU A 99 7.43 6.99 -8.50
N VAL A 100 8.53 6.90 -9.27
CA VAL A 100 9.74 6.18 -8.87
C VAL A 100 10.39 6.82 -7.65
N LEU A 101 10.51 8.15 -7.61
CA LEU A 101 11.04 8.88 -6.45
C LEU A 101 10.16 8.69 -5.21
N ALA A 102 8.84 8.70 -5.39
CA ALA A 102 7.90 8.43 -4.32
C ALA A 102 8.03 7.00 -3.78
N ALA A 103 8.14 6.01 -4.67
CA ALA A 103 8.34 4.61 -4.31
C ALA A 103 9.64 4.42 -3.51
N ALA A 104 10.76 4.95 -4.01
CA ALA A 104 12.05 4.90 -3.34
C ALA A 104 12.03 5.62 -1.98
N GLY A 105 11.36 6.77 -1.89
CA GLY A 105 11.21 7.52 -0.64
C GLY A 105 10.42 6.75 0.42
N VAL A 106 9.31 6.12 0.03
CA VAL A 106 8.50 5.28 0.93
C VAL A 106 9.31 4.07 1.41
N SER A 107 10.02 3.39 0.53
CA SER A 107 10.91 2.29 0.91
C SER A 107 11.99 2.74 1.90
N ALA A 108 12.69 3.85 1.62
CA ALA A 108 13.74 4.37 2.49
C ALA A 108 13.21 4.71 3.90
N VAL A 109 12.04 5.35 3.99
CA VAL A 109 11.40 5.65 5.29
C VAL A 109 10.99 4.36 6.00
N SER A 110 10.45 3.38 5.27
CA SER A 110 10.00 2.11 5.87
C SER A 110 11.16 1.29 6.46
N VAL A 111 12.35 1.32 5.87
CA VAL A 111 13.54 0.63 6.42
C VAL A 111 13.93 1.17 7.79
N VAL A 112 13.72 2.47 8.02
CA VAL A 112 14.04 3.11 9.30
C VAL A 112 12.93 2.93 10.33
N MET A 113 11.67 3.06 9.90
CA MET A 113 10.50 3.02 10.79
C MET A 113 10.05 1.60 11.12
N PHE A 114 10.22 0.66 10.20
CA PHE A 114 9.74 -0.72 10.27
C PHE A 114 10.81 -1.69 9.72
N PRO A 115 11.95 -1.82 10.43
CA PRO A 115 13.09 -2.59 9.93
C PRO A 115 12.79 -4.09 9.75
N ASP A 116 11.80 -4.62 10.49
CA ASP A 116 11.37 -6.01 10.40
C ASP A 116 10.44 -6.29 9.20
N SER A 117 9.76 -5.27 8.67
CA SER A 117 8.81 -5.40 7.56
C SER A 117 8.94 -4.26 6.54
N PRO A 118 10.14 -4.02 5.98
CA PRO A 118 10.38 -2.90 5.08
C PRO A 118 9.61 -3.06 3.76
N ILE A 119 9.19 -1.94 3.18
CA ILE A 119 8.51 -1.93 1.89
C ILE A 119 9.53 -2.17 0.78
N VAL A 120 9.67 -3.44 0.36
CA VAL A 120 10.62 -3.84 -0.70
C VAL A 120 10.07 -3.64 -2.11
N PHE A 121 8.78 -3.93 -2.32
CA PHE A 121 8.11 -3.77 -3.62
C PHE A 121 6.61 -3.53 -3.42
N GLY A 122 6.28 -2.34 -2.94
CA GLY A 122 4.90 -1.90 -2.72
C GLY A 122 4.16 -1.44 -3.99
N VAL A 123 2.92 -0.98 -3.82
CA VAL A 123 2.03 -0.60 -4.94
C VAL A 123 2.60 0.49 -5.86
N LEU A 124 3.39 1.44 -5.34
CA LEU A 124 4.02 2.48 -6.18
C LEU A 124 5.09 1.90 -7.12
N HIS A 125 5.85 0.89 -6.66
CA HIS A 125 6.82 0.17 -7.48
C HIS A 125 6.10 -0.60 -8.59
N HIS A 126 5.05 -1.33 -8.21
CA HIS A 126 4.20 -2.05 -9.15
C HIS A 126 3.64 -1.10 -10.22
N MET A 127 3.04 0.02 -9.82
CA MET A 127 2.48 0.98 -10.75
C MET A 127 3.52 1.55 -11.72
N ALA A 128 4.77 1.74 -11.28
CA ALA A 128 5.84 2.20 -12.15
C ALA A 128 6.16 1.14 -13.22
N VAL A 129 6.40 -0.11 -12.81
CA VAL A 129 6.68 -1.22 -13.73
C VAL A 129 5.50 -1.47 -14.67
N ALA A 130 4.28 -1.58 -14.12
CA ALA A 130 3.05 -1.78 -14.87
C ALA A 130 2.79 -0.65 -15.88
N SER A 131 3.15 0.59 -15.56
CA SER A 131 3.05 1.70 -16.52
C SER A 131 3.96 1.50 -17.73
N LEU A 132 5.20 1.05 -17.55
CA LEU A 132 6.13 0.78 -18.65
C LEU A 132 5.67 -0.43 -19.49
N LEU A 133 5.29 -1.53 -18.83
CA LEU A 133 4.77 -2.71 -19.53
C LEU A 133 3.47 -2.38 -20.28
N GLY A 134 2.59 -1.61 -19.64
CA GLY A 134 1.36 -1.11 -20.23
C GLY A 134 1.59 -0.30 -21.51
N LEU A 135 2.65 0.51 -21.58
CA LEU A 135 3.02 1.23 -22.81
C LEU A 135 3.29 0.28 -23.98
N ALA A 136 4.01 -0.82 -23.74
CA ALA A 136 4.27 -1.83 -24.77
C ALA A 136 3.00 -2.54 -25.24
N LEU A 137 1.99 -2.63 -24.36
CA LEU A 137 0.72 -3.31 -24.62
C LEU A 137 -0.38 -2.39 -25.17
N LEU A 138 -0.09 -1.11 -25.43
CA LEU A 138 -1.05 -0.14 -25.98
C LEU A 138 -1.54 -0.44 -27.41
N ARG A 139 -1.05 -1.48 -28.08
CA ARG A 139 -1.61 -1.90 -29.37
C ARG A 139 -2.56 -3.09 -29.25
N LEU A 140 -2.61 -3.73 -28.08
CA LEU A 140 -3.43 -4.91 -27.88
C LEU A 140 -4.92 -4.51 -27.76
N PRO A 141 -5.84 -5.18 -28.46
CA PRO A 141 -7.27 -4.93 -28.31
C PRO A 141 -7.77 -5.44 -26.96
N TRP A 142 -8.96 -4.99 -26.55
CA TRP A 142 -9.54 -5.34 -25.24
C TRP A 142 -9.62 -6.85 -24.96
N PRO A 143 -9.94 -7.76 -25.92
CA PRO A 143 -9.98 -9.19 -25.62
C PRO A 143 -8.59 -9.74 -25.30
N GLY A 144 -7.56 -9.27 -26.02
CA GLY A 144 -6.18 -9.67 -25.76
C GLY A 144 -5.69 -9.20 -24.39
N LEU A 145 -6.06 -7.98 -23.99
CA LEU A 145 -5.75 -7.46 -22.65
C LEU A 145 -6.46 -8.26 -21.54
N LEU A 146 -7.72 -8.64 -21.74
CA LEU A 146 -8.45 -9.48 -20.78
C LEU A 146 -7.84 -10.89 -20.69
N LEU A 147 -7.58 -11.55 -21.82
CA LEU A 147 -6.97 -12.89 -21.84
C LEU A 147 -5.59 -12.88 -21.18
N LEU A 148 -4.76 -11.87 -21.48
CA LEU A 148 -3.47 -11.70 -20.84
C LEU A 148 -3.61 -11.42 -19.34
N GLY A 149 -4.59 -10.60 -18.93
CA GLY A 149 -4.87 -10.33 -17.52
C GLY A 149 -5.27 -11.58 -16.75
N VAL A 150 -6.16 -12.39 -17.32
CA VAL A 150 -6.53 -13.71 -16.76
C VAL A 150 -5.32 -14.63 -16.69
N ALA A 151 -4.50 -14.69 -17.74
CA ALA A 151 -3.31 -15.53 -17.77
C ALA A 151 -2.27 -15.10 -16.72
N VAL A 152 -2.07 -13.80 -16.52
CA VAL A 152 -1.19 -13.24 -15.49
C VAL A 152 -1.68 -13.61 -14.09
N ILE A 153 -2.98 -13.47 -13.82
CA ILE A 153 -3.54 -13.88 -12.52
C ILE A 153 -3.39 -15.38 -12.33
N ALA A 154 -3.84 -16.18 -13.30
CA ALA A 154 -3.74 -17.64 -13.23
C ALA A 154 -2.30 -18.11 -13.00
N LEU A 155 -1.32 -17.50 -13.69
CA LEU A 155 0.09 -17.81 -13.50
C LEU A 155 0.57 -17.49 -12.09
N GLY A 156 0.24 -16.30 -11.57
CA GLY A 156 0.64 -15.86 -10.23
C GLY A 156 0.02 -16.70 -9.10
N GLU A 157 -1.19 -17.21 -9.30
CA GLU A 157 -1.90 -18.01 -8.30
C GLU A 157 -1.55 -19.51 -8.34
N THR A 158 -0.95 -20.00 -9.43
CA THR A 158 -0.74 -21.44 -9.64
C THR A 158 0.72 -21.87 -9.75
N ILE A 159 1.63 -20.95 -10.08
CA ILE A 159 3.04 -21.27 -10.28
C ILE A 159 3.89 -20.60 -9.21
N THR A 160 4.62 -21.41 -8.46
CA THR A 160 5.70 -20.97 -7.57
C THR A 160 6.98 -21.72 -7.94
N LEU A 161 8.12 -21.03 -7.92
CA LEU A 161 9.43 -21.61 -8.23
C LEU A 161 10.47 -21.08 -7.25
N PRO A 162 11.31 -21.94 -6.62
CA PRO A 162 12.33 -21.51 -5.66
C PRO A 162 13.32 -20.48 -6.19
N LEU A 163 13.49 -20.40 -7.51
CA LEU A 163 14.30 -19.36 -8.16
C LEU A 163 13.84 -17.94 -7.76
N PHE A 164 12.54 -17.73 -7.55
CA PHE A 164 11.99 -16.41 -7.20
C PHE A 164 12.04 -16.10 -5.69
N ASP A 165 12.57 -17.01 -4.87
CA ASP A 165 12.83 -16.77 -3.44
C ASP A 165 14.03 -15.83 -3.24
N GLU A 166 14.86 -15.66 -4.28
CA GLU A 166 16.00 -14.73 -4.28
C GLU A 166 15.53 -13.26 -4.17
N PRO A 167 16.12 -12.44 -3.27
CA PRO A 167 15.65 -11.08 -2.99
C PRO A 167 15.44 -10.18 -4.22
N TRP A 168 16.31 -10.26 -5.23
CA TRP A 168 16.22 -9.44 -6.44
C TRP A 168 15.19 -9.93 -7.47
N LEU A 169 14.59 -11.12 -7.27
CA LEU A 169 13.56 -11.70 -8.13
C LEU A 169 12.16 -11.69 -7.50
N ARG A 170 12.06 -11.51 -6.18
CA ARG A 170 10.78 -11.51 -5.44
C ARG A 170 9.73 -10.59 -6.03
N TRP A 171 10.12 -9.41 -6.53
CA TRP A 171 9.21 -8.45 -7.15
C TRP A 171 8.38 -9.02 -8.33
N ILE A 172 8.78 -10.17 -8.89
CA ILE A 172 8.03 -10.87 -9.92
C ILE A 172 6.77 -11.53 -9.33
N GLY A 173 6.81 -12.11 -8.14
CA GLY A 173 5.61 -12.67 -7.49
C GLY A 173 5.37 -14.16 -7.65
N LEU A 174 6.38 -14.93 -8.06
CA LEU A 174 6.29 -16.39 -8.25
C LEU A 174 7.12 -17.14 -7.19
N MET A 175 7.31 -16.52 -6.02
CA MET A 175 8.07 -17.05 -4.90
C MET A 175 7.29 -18.13 -4.14
N THR A 176 7.99 -18.97 -3.38
CA THR A 176 7.38 -20.05 -2.59
C THR A 176 6.83 -19.59 -1.23
N PHE A 177 7.24 -18.40 -0.77
CA PHE A 177 6.76 -17.74 0.44
C PHE A 177 6.64 -16.22 0.22
N GLU A 178 5.68 -15.58 0.89
CA GLU A 178 5.56 -14.11 0.82
C GLU A 178 6.60 -13.43 1.73
N PRO A 179 7.31 -12.38 1.25
CA PRO A 179 8.22 -11.61 2.10
C PRO A 179 7.46 -10.80 3.15
N GLU A 180 7.99 -10.74 4.37
CA GLU A 180 7.49 -9.83 5.41
C GLU A 180 7.72 -8.37 4.98
N SER A 181 6.64 -7.67 4.64
CA SER A 181 6.68 -6.30 4.13
C SER A 181 5.33 -5.64 4.36
N ASN A 182 5.34 -4.42 4.93
CA ASN A 182 4.10 -3.67 5.20
C ASN A 182 3.31 -3.31 3.94
N ASP A 183 3.97 -3.27 2.78
CA ASP A 183 3.31 -3.17 1.47
C ASP A 183 4.08 -4.04 0.46
N TYR A 184 3.43 -5.08 -0.05
CA TYR A 184 4.01 -6.00 -1.02
C TYR A 184 3.00 -6.28 -2.13
N VAL A 185 3.33 -5.82 -3.34
CA VAL A 185 2.50 -5.90 -4.54
C VAL A 185 3.37 -6.34 -5.71
N PRO A 186 3.75 -7.62 -5.79
CA PRO A 186 4.59 -8.13 -6.87
C PRO A 186 3.89 -8.01 -8.23
N LEU A 187 4.63 -8.27 -9.32
CA LEU A 187 4.10 -8.18 -10.67
C LEU A 187 2.96 -9.18 -10.91
N PHE A 188 3.16 -10.44 -10.57
CA PHE A 188 2.15 -11.49 -10.58
C PHE A 188 1.56 -11.64 -9.17
N PRO A 189 0.23 -11.77 -9.00
CA PRO A 189 -0.83 -11.73 -10.02
C PRO A 189 -1.30 -10.30 -10.37
N TRP A 190 -0.87 -9.28 -9.61
CA TRP A 190 -1.49 -7.95 -9.58
C TRP A 190 -1.51 -7.20 -10.91
N PHE A 191 -0.55 -7.46 -11.81
CA PHE A 191 -0.52 -6.84 -13.13
C PHE A 191 -1.75 -7.18 -13.96
N GLY A 192 -2.42 -8.31 -13.68
CA GLY A 192 -3.70 -8.66 -14.29
C GLY A 192 -4.80 -7.64 -14.02
N GLY A 193 -4.88 -7.09 -12.80
CA GLY A 193 -5.81 -6.01 -12.47
C GLY A 193 -5.52 -4.73 -13.28
N PHE A 194 -4.25 -4.40 -13.48
CA PHE A 194 -3.85 -3.29 -14.33
C PHE A 194 -4.28 -3.53 -15.80
N LEU A 195 -4.08 -4.74 -16.32
CA LEU A 195 -4.51 -5.13 -17.67
C LEU A 195 -6.03 -5.09 -17.85
N PHE A 196 -6.80 -5.51 -16.84
CA PHE A 196 -8.26 -5.33 -16.83
C PHE A 196 -8.66 -3.85 -16.91
N GLY A 197 -7.94 -2.98 -16.19
CA GLY A 197 -8.05 -1.54 -16.34
C GLY A 197 -7.82 -1.07 -17.78
N MET A 198 -6.75 -1.53 -18.41
CA MET A 198 -6.45 -1.20 -19.81
C MET A 198 -7.55 -1.69 -20.75
N ALA A 199 -8.06 -2.92 -20.57
CA ALA A 199 -9.16 -3.47 -21.35
C ALA A 199 -10.43 -2.62 -21.19
N LEU A 200 -10.76 -2.22 -19.96
CA LEU A 200 -11.87 -1.31 -19.69
C LEU A 200 -11.69 0.03 -20.41
N GLY A 201 -10.48 0.59 -20.42
CA GLY A 201 -10.19 1.83 -21.14
C GLY A 201 -10.28 1.75 -22.66
N ARG A 202 -10.26 0.54 -23.22
CA ARG A 202 -10.53 0.31 -24.66
C ARG A 202 -12.02 0.24 -24.95
N LEU A 203 -12.79 -0.33 -24.04
CA LEU A 203 -14.24 -0.50 -24.16
C LEU A 203 -14.99 0.80 -23.84
N TRP A 204 -14.48 1.55 -22.87
CA TRP A 204 -15.13 2.74 -22.34
C TRP A 204 -14.40 4.01 -22.79
N ARG A 205 -15.08 4.81 -23.62
CA ARG A 205 -14.62 6.12 -24.08
C ARG A 205 -15.48 7.24 -23.48
N PRO A 206 -15.23 7.64 -22.23
CA PRO A 206 -16.06 8.63 -21.57
C PRO A 206 -16.05 9.98 -22.31
N GLY A 207 -17.23 10.57 -22.42
CA GLY A 207 -17.40 11.96 -22.81
C GLY A 207 -16.83 12.93 -21.76
N PRO A 208 -16.82 14.24 -22.03
CA PRO A 208 -16.58 15.24 -21.00
C PRO A 208 -17.77 15.27 -20.03
N GLU A 209 -17.84 14.30 -19.14
CA GLU A 209 -18.92 14.21 -18.17
C GLU A 209 -18.64 15.08 -16.95
N LYS A 210 -19.72 15.64 -16.40
CA LYS A 210 -19.68 16.39 -15.14
C LYS A 210 -19.23 15.46 -14.02
N THR A 211 -18.45 16.00 -13.09
CA THR A 211 -18.09 15.29 -11.85
C THR A 211 -19.37 14.83 -11.14
N PRO A 212 -19.59 13.52 -10.93
CA PRO A 212 -20.79 13.02 -10.27
C PRO A 212 -20.80 13.43 -8.79
N GLY A 213 -21.96 13.41 -8.12
CA GLY A 213 -22.03 13.51 -6.65
C GLY A 213 -21.94 14.92 -6.04
N GLY A 214 -22.18 15.99 -6.80
CA GLY A 214 -22.31 17.34 -6.24
C GLY A 214 -21.04 17.85 -5.54
N ALA A 215 -21.18 18.46 -4.35
CA ALA A 215 -20.04 18.98 -3.59
C ALA A 215 -19.10 17.87 -3.08
N VAL A 216 -19.66 16.78 -2.58
CA VAL A 216 -18.92 15.60 -2.08
C VAL A 216 -18.10 14.99 -3.21
N GLY A 217 -18.73 14.75 -4.36
CA GLY A 217 -18.03 14.20 -5.51
C GLY A 217 -16.97 15.13 -6.12
N ARG A 218 -17.12 16.45 -6.01
CA ARG A 218 -16.05 17.42 -6.31
C ARG A 218 -14.87 17.30 -5.35
N GLY A 219 -15.12 17.03 -4.07
CA GLY A 219 -14.09 16.74 -3.07
C GLY A 219 -13.29 15.49 -3.43
N PHE A 220 -13.98 14.38 -3.71
CA PHE A 220 -13.32 13.15 -4.18
C PHE A 220 -12.57 13.36 -5.50
N ALA A 221 -13.15 14.08 -6.46
CA ALA A 221 -12.46 14.38 -7.70
C ALA A 221 -11.21 15.25 -7.47
N TRP A 222 -11.24 16.16 -6.50
CA TRP A 222 -10.04 16.92 -6.11
C TRP A 222 -8.97 15.98 -5.56
N ALA A 223 -9.33 15.10 -4.62
CA ALA A 223 -8.40 14.10 -4.07
C ALA A 223 -7.81 13.21 -5.19
N GLY A 224 -8.64 12.74 -6.13
CA GLY A 224 -8.19 11.95 -7.28
C GLY A 224 -7.31 12.71 -8.27
N ARG A 225 -7.52 14.02 -8.45
CA ARG A 225 -6.61 14.87 -9.26
C ARG A 225 -5.24 15.04 -8.62
N HIS A 226 -5.18 15.01 -7.29
CA HIS A 226 -3.97 15.12 -6.48
C HIS A 226 -3.58 13.77 -5.86
N SER A 227 -3.92 12.66 -6.53
CA SER A 227 -3.90 11.33 -5.93
C SER A 227 -2.55 10.93 -5.33
N LEU A 228 -1.44 11.25 -5.99
CA LEU A 228 -0.10 10.92 -5.47
C LEU A 228 0.22 11.68 -4.17
N ALA A 229 -0.17 12.94 -4.06
CA ALA A 229 0.07 13.72 -2.86
C ALA A 229 -0.79 13.22 -1.69
N VAL A 230 -2.08 12.98 -1.94
CA VAL A 230 -2.98 12.39 -0.93
C VAL A 230 -2.49 11.01 -0.51
N TYR A 231 -2.07 10.18 -1.47
CA TYR A 231 -1.49 8.86 -1.22
C TYR A 231 -0.21 8.95 -0.38
N LEU A 232 0.68 9.92 -0.61
CA LEU A 232 1.91 10.00 0.20
C LEU A 232 1.67 10.59 1.59
N LEU A 233 0.70 11.49 1.73
CA LEU A 233 0.45 12.20 2.99
C LEU A 233 -0.47 11.43 3.95
N HIS A 234 -1.34 10.55 3.47
CA HIS A 234 -2.29 9.89 4.37
C HIS A 234 -1.58 9.10 5.48
N GLN A 235 -0.56 8.29 5.16
CA GLN A 235 0.09 7.41 6.15
C GLN A 235 0.88 8.19 7.21
N PRO A 236 1.77 9.15 6.87
CA PRO A 236 2.46 9.94 7.89
C PRO A 236 1.50 10.76 8.77
N VAL A 237 0.40 11.25 8.20
CA VAL A 237 -0.61 12.01 8.96
C VAL A 237 -1.41 11.08 9.88
N LEU A 238 -1.93 9.97 9.38
CA LEU A 238 -2.69 8.99 10.18
C LEU A 238 -1.81 8.39 11.28
N PHE A 239 -0.69 7.78 10.90
CA PHE A 239 0.22 7.15 11.85
C PHE A 239 0.76 8.16 12.86
N GLY A 240 1.17 9.35 12.43
CA GLY A 240 1.68 10.40 13.31
C GLY A 240 0.63 10.90 14.31
N THR A 241 -0.61 11.13 13.87
CA THR A 241 -1.69 11.58 14.76
C THR A 241 -2.12 10.51 15.76
N LEU A 242 -2.25 9.25 15.30
CA LEU A 242 -2.59 8.13 16.18
C LEU A 242 -1.45 7.79 17.14
N SER A 243 -0.19 7.91 16.73
CA SER A 243 0.96 7.72 17.62
C SER A 243 0.97 8.74 18.76
N LEU A 244 0.70 10.01 18.45
CA LEU A 244 0.58 11.05 19.48
C LEU A 244 -0.57 10.78 20.45
N LEU A 245 -1.70 10.28 19.93
CA LEU A 245 -2.83 9.86 20.77
C LEU A 245 -2.45 8.69 21.68
N ALA A 246 -1.84 7.64 21.13
CA ALA A 246 -1.38 6.46 21.87
C ALA A 246 -0.42 6.83 22.99
N MET A 247 0.57 7.70 22.68
CA MET A 247 1.49 8.24 23.69
C MET A 247 0.76 9.05 24.77
N GLY A 248 -0.22 9.87 24.39
CA GLY A 248 -0.97 10.72 25.31
C GLY A 248 -1.84 9.95 26.31
N ILE A 249 -2.32 8.75 25.93
CA ILE A 249 -3.11 7.88 26.81
C ILE A 249 -2.28 6.76 27.47
N GLY A 250 -1.00 6.65 27.16
CA GLY A 250 -0.13 5.58 27.67
C GLY A 250 -0.49 4.19 27.15
N ALA A 251 -0.89 4.08 25.88
CA ALA A 251 -1.17 2.79 25.25
C ALA A 251 0.15 2.02 25.00
N ASP A 252 0.19 0.77 25.45
CA ASP A 252 1.27 -0.15 25.10
C ASP A 252 1.08 -0.66 23.65
N PRO A 253 2.14 -0.92 22.88
CA PRO A 253 2.08 -1.54 21.55
C PRO A 253 1.35 -2.90 21.52
N ALA A 254 0.87 -3.32 20.35
CA ALA A 254 0.05 -4.53 20.18
C ALA A 254 0.74 -5.84 20.57
N ASP A 255 2.00 -6.00 20.18
CA ASP A 255 2.85 -7.12 20.56
C ASP A 255 3.06 -7.18 22.07
N VAL A 256 3.27 -6.03 22.72
CA VAL A 256 3.38 -5.93 24.19
C VAL A 256 2.08 -6.35 24.87
N ARG A 257 0.92 -5.88 24.40
CA ARG A 257 -0.37 -6.30 24.98
C ARG A 257 -0.66 -7.78 24.76
N SER A 258 -0.36 -8.32 23.58
CA SER A 258 -0.54 -9.75 23.28
C SER A 258 0.33 -10.62 24.17
N PHE A 259 1.62 -10.26 24.32
CA PHE A 259 2.53 -10.91 25.25
C PHE A 259 2.03 -10.82 26.69
N GLN A 260 1.65 -9.63 27.18
CA GLN A 260 1.15 -9.44 28.54
C GLN A 260 -0.08 -10.32 28.81
N THR A 261 -1.03 -10.37 27.86
CA THR A 261 -2.25 -11.19 27.98
C THR A 261 -1.90 -12.67 28.11
N SER A 262 -1.02 -13.18 27.24
CA SER A 262 -0.59 -14.58 27.24
C SER A 262 0.22 -14.93 28.49
N CYS A 263 1.18 -14.08 28.85
CA CYS A 263 2.03 -14.26 30.02
C CYS A 263 1.22 -14.30 31.32
N VAL A 264 0.28 -13.36 31.50
CA VAL A 264 -0.58 -13.31 32.69
C VAL A 264 -1.49 -14.53 32.76
N ALA A 265 -2.06 -14.98 31.64
CA ALA A 265 -2.87 -16.20 31.59
C ALA A 265 -2.06 -17.46 31.99
N THR A 266 -0.82 -17.60 31.50
CA THR A 266 0.06 -18.71 31.88
C THR A 266 0.49 -18.65 33.35
N CYS A 267 0.86 -17.46 33.84
CA CYS A 267 1.28 -17.28 35.24
C CYS A 267 0.14 -17.59 36.22
N THR A 268 -1.07 -17.08 35.95
CA THR A 268 -2.23 -17.30 36.80
C THR A 268 -2.71 -18.75 36.78
N SER A 269 -2.69 -19.40 35.62
CA SER A 269 -3.00 -20.85 35.53
C SER A 269 -1.97 -21.73 36.23
N SER A 270 -0.75 -21.24 36.43
CA SER A 270 0.31 -21.89 37.22
C SER A 270 0.20 -21.62 38.73
N GLY A 271 -0.84 -20.90 39.18
CA GLY A 271 -1.10 -20.62 40.60
C GLY A 271 -0.59 -19.27 41.11
N GLY A 272 -0.08 -18.39 40.23
CA GLY A 272 0.33 -17.04 40.60
C GLY A 272 -0.86 -16.09 40.84
N GLU A 273 -0.69 -15.14 41.76
CA GLU A 273 -1.68 -14.09 42.00
C GLU A 273 -1.74 -13.11 40.82
N MET A 274 -2.94 -12.69 40.41
CA MET A 274 -3.17 -11.79 39.26
C MET A 274 -2.32 -10.51 39.31
N ALA A 275 -2.25 -9.85 40.47
CA ALA A 275 -1.49 -8.61 40.64
C ALA A 275 0.03 -8.84 40.46
N HIS A 276 0.55 -9.92 41.05
CA HIS A 276 1.96 -10.30 40.91
C HIS A 276 2.27 -10.71 39.46
N CYS A 277 1.46 -11.56 38.83
CA CYS A 277 1.63 -11.96 37.43
C CYS A 277 1.64 -10.75 36.49
N THR A 278 0.72 -9.79 36.68
CA THR A 278 0.67 -8.58 35.86
C THR A 278 1.94 -7.74 36.01
N ALA A 279 2.41 -7.54 37.25
CA ALA A 279 3.64 -6.79 37.52
C ALA A 279 4.88 -7.48 36.92
N THR A 280 5.01 -8.80 37.10
CA THR A 280 6.12 -9.59 36.59
C THR A 280 6.14 -9.60 35.06
N CYS A 281 5.01 -9.86 34.40
CA CYS A 281 4.92 -9.85 32.94
C CYS A 281 5.23 -8.45 32.36
N ARG A 282 4.78 -7.37 33.01
CA ARG A 282 5.14 -6.01 32.61
C ARG A 282 6.63 -5.74 32.77
N CYS A 283 7.22 -6.16 33.89
CA CYS A 283 8.67 -6.06 34.12
C CYS A 283 9.46 -6.76 33.01
N VAL A 284 9.07 -7.98 32.62
CA VAL A 284 9.75 -8.74 31.56
C VAL A 284 9.67 -7.99 30.24
N ALA A 285 8.50 -7.52 29.84
CA ALA A 285 8.36 -6.75 28.59
C ALA A 285 9.23 -5.49 28.59
N ASP A 286 9.21 -4.73 29.69
CA ASP A 286 9.98 -3.50 29.82
C ASP A 286 11.50 -3.75 29.79
N ASP A 287 12.00 -4.76 30.53
CA ASP A 287 13.43 -5.08 30.60
C ASP A 287 13.94 -5.69 29.28
N LEU A 288 13.13 -6.50 28.58
CA LEU A 288 13.48 -6.99 27.23
C LEU A 288 13.54 -5.85 26.21
N ASN A 289 12.60 -4.90 26.27
CA ASN A 289 12.61 -3.74 25.40
C ASN A 289 13.81 -2.83 25.68
N ARG A 290 14.13 -2.57 26.95
CA ARG A 290 15.34 -1.82 27.36
C ARG A 290 16.64 -2.49 26.91
N ALA A 291 16.68 -3.83 26.91
CA ALA A 291 17.84 -4.60 26.49
C ALA A 291 17.99 -4.68 24.95
N GLY A 292 17.02 -4.17 24.18
CA GLY A 292 16.99 -4.30 22.72
C GLY A 292 16.76 -5.73 22.25
N LEU A 293 16.20 -6.60 23.11
CA LEU A 293 15.94 -8.01 22.83
C LEU A 293 14.48 -8.28 22.42
N TRP A 294 13.60 -7.29 22.54
CA TRP A 294 12.16 -7.44 22.34
C TRP A 294 11.78 -7.95 20.95
N SER A 295 12.26 -7.32 19.88
CA SER A 295 11.92 -7.74 18.51
C SER A 295 12.37 -9.17 18.23
N ASP A 296 13.61 -9.53 18.58
CA ASP A 296 14.10 -10.90 18.38
C ASP A 296 13.36 -11.93 19.24
N PHE A 297 12.93 -11.56 20.44
CA PHE A 297 12.12 -12.42 21.31
C PHE A 297 10.71 -12.66 20.74
N VAL A 298 10.02 -11.61 20.32
CA VAL A 298 8.64 -11.72 19.80
C VAL A 298 8.58 -12.49 18.48
N HIS A 299 9.63 -12.39 17.65
CA HIS A 299 9.69 -13.06 16.34
C HIS A 299 10.44 -14.41 16.38
N ASP A 300 10.81 -14.92 17.56
CA ASP A 300 11.55 -16.18 17.73
C ASP A 300 12.88 -16.24 16.95
N ARG A 301 13.62 -15.11 16.93
CA ARG A 301 14.92 -14.94 16.23
C ARG A 301 16.10 -14.87 17.19
N LEU A 302 15.93 -15.32 18.43
CA LEU A 302 16.96 -15.22 19.46
C LEU A 302 18.19 -16.08 19.13
N SER A 303 19.36 -15.45 19.13
CA SER A 303 20.62 -16.19 19.19
C SER A 303 20.77 -16.93 20.53
N ALA A 304 21.62 -17.96 20.60
CA ALA A 304 21.89 -18.68 21.85
C ALA A 304 22.37 -17.77 22.99
N ASP A 305 23.09 -16.69 22.66
CA ASP A 305 23.55 -15.69 23.62
C ASP A 305 22.41 -14.77 24.08
N ALA A 306 21.51 -14.40 23.17
CA ALA A 306 20.33 -13.60 23.47
C ALA A 306 19.34 -14.38 24.34
N ALA A 307 19.13 -15.67 24.06
CA ALA A 307 18.27 -16.55 24.86
C ALA A 307 18.69 -16.58 26.33
N ARG A 308 20.00 -16.72 26.62
CA ARG A 308 20.51 -16.67 28.00
C ARG A 308 20.25 -15.33 28.70
N LYS A 309 20.25 -14.22 27.95
CA LYS A 309 19.91 -12.90 28.50
C LYS A 309 18.42 -12.78 28.80
N VAL A 310 17.56 -13.34 27.94
CA VAL A 310 16.11 -13.42 28.17
C VAL A 310 15.81 -14.19 29.44
N ASP A 311 16.43 -15.36 29.64
CA ASP A 311 16.26 -16.15 30.87
C ASP A 311 16.65 -15.35 32.12
N GLY A 312 17.75 -14.60 32.06
CA GLY A 312 18.19 -13.71 33.14
C GLY A 312 17.18 -12.60 33.46
N VAL A 313 16.56 -12.00 32.43
CA VAL A 313 15.49 -11.00 32.59
C VAL A 313 14.28 -11.62 33.29
N ILE A 314 13.81 -12.78 32.80
CA ILE A 314 12.66 -13.50 33.37
C ILE A 314 12.89 -13.83 34.85
N GLN A 315 14.05 -14.38 35.19
CA GLN A 315 14.41 -14.69 36.58
C GLN A 315 14.46 -13.44 37.45
N SER A 316 15.06 -12.35 36.95
CA SER A 316 15.17 -11.11 37.71
C SER A 316 13.80 -10.51 38.01
N CYS A 317 12.88 -10.50 37.04
CA CYS A 317 11.54 -9.97 37.21
C CYS A 317 10.66 -10.84 38.11
N GLY A 318 10.81 -12.17 38.06
CA GLY A 318 10.07 -13.09 38.94
C GLY A 318 10.48 -13.00 40.42
N SER A 319 11.63 -12.37 40.71
CA SER A 319 12.12 -12.15 42.08
C SER A 319 11.78 -10.76 42.66
N ARG A 320 11.19 -9.87 41.86
CA ARG A 320 10.75 -8.53 42.28
C ARG A 320 9.31 -8.56 42.79
#